data_AF-A0A5C4SAI3-F1
#
_entry.id   AF-A0A5C4SAI3-F1
#
_cell.length_a   1.000
_cell.length_b   1.000
_cell.length_c   1.000
_cell.angle_alpha   90.00
_cell.angle_beta   90.00
_cell.angle_gamma   90.00
#
_symmetry.space_group_name_H-M   'P 1'
#
loop_
_entity.id
_entity.type
_entity.pdbx_description
1 polymer ?
#
loop_
_entity_poly.entity_id
_entity_poly.type
_entity_poly.pdbx_seq_one_letter_code
_entity_poly.pdbx_strand_id
1 'polypeptide(L)'
;GYEDGSFEHGTTEYEKRGVGVMVPRWIEANCIQCNQCASVCPHAVIRPFLINDEEMANAPRGVKDHALEAKGTKGEKLSFKIQVSPLDCTGCELCVHECPTKEKSLVMVPL
;
A
#
# COMPACT_ATOMS: atom_id res chain seq x y z
N GLY A 1 1.66 32.15 11.49
CA GLY A 1 0.40 31.51 11.88
C GLY A 1 -0.72 32.33 11.32
N TYR A 2 -1.80 31.70 10.86
CA TYR A 2 -2.98 32.43 10.42
C TYR A 2 -3.70 32.98 11.65
N GLU A 3 -3.97 34.29 11.69
CA GLU A 3 -4.60 34.95 12.85
C GLU A 3 -6.04 34.48 13.10
N ASP A 4 -6.68 33.86 12.10
CA ASP A 4 -8.02 33.28 12.16
C ASP A 4 -8.04 31.80 12.60
N GLY A 5 -6.87 31.18 12.82
CA GLY A 5 -6.77 29.77 13.19
C GLY A 5 -6.97 28.77 12.04
N SER A 6 -7.00 29.24 10.78
CA SER A 6 -6.99 28.37 9.61
C SER A 6 -5.66 27.59 9.47
N PHE A 7 -5.69 26.41 8.86
CA PHE A 7 -4.50 25.58 8.59
C PHE A 7 -4.60 24.93 7.21
N GLU A 8 -3.44 24.65 6.61
CA GLU A 8 -3.34 23.87 5.38
C GLU A 8 -3.69 22.40 5.62
N HIS A 9 -4.29 21.75 4.62
CA HIS A 9 -4.60 20.32 4.66
C HIS A 9 -3.37 19.46 4.37
N GLY A 10 -3.46 18.16 4.67
CA GLY A 10 -2.45 17.17 4.26
C GLY A 10 -1.22 17.09 5.18
N THR A 11 -1.16 17.86 6.26
CA THR A 11 0.00 17.88 7.17
C THR A 11 0.31 16.52 7.83
N THR A 12 -0.65 15.60 7.90
CA THR A 12 -0.46 14.24 8.43
C THR A 12 0.53 13.41 7.61
N GLU A 13 0.76 13.74 6.33
CA GLU A 13 1.70 12.99 5.49
C GLU A 13 3.16 13.04 6.01
N TYR A 14 3.49 14.09 6.77
CA TYR A 14 4.83 14.33 7.32
C TYR A 14 5.07 13.70 8.70
N GLU A 15 4.03 13.23 9.39
CA GLU A 15 4.16 12.82 10.80
C GLU A 15 4.98 11.53 10.98
N LYS A 16 4.76 10.51 10.14
CA LYS A 16 5.51 9.24 10.10
C LYS A 16 5.76 8.64 11.49
N ARG A 17 4.68 8.52 12.27
CA ARG A 17 4.71 8.26 13.73
C ARG A 17 5.35 6.93 14.14
N GLY A 18 5.31 5.90 13.30
CA GLY A 18 5.95 4.60 13.55
C GLY A 18 5.41 3.84 14.75
N VAL A 19 4.11 3.92 15.04
CA VAL A 19 3.51 3.37 16.26
C VAL A 19 3.07 1.90 16.16
N GLY A 20 2.98 1.34 14.95
CA GLY A 20 2.62 -0.06 14.75
C GLY A 20 3.76 -1.00 15.17
N VAL A 21 3.49 -1.90 16.11
CA VAL A 21 4.46 -2.95 16.51
C VAL A 21 4.69 -3.94 15.37
N MET A 22 3.62 -4.26 14.64
CA MET A 22 3.62 -5.13 13.48
C MET A 22 3.00 -4.40 12.29
N VAL A 23 3.51 -4.63 11.09
CA VAL A 23 3.00 -4.05 9.83
C VAL A 23 2.77 -5.13 8.78
N PRO A 24 1.81 -4.93 7.85
CA PRO A 24 1.54 -5.92 6.82
C PRO A 24 2.68 -5.95 5.80
N ARG A 25 3.16 -7.15 5.48
CA ARG A 25 4.04 -7.43 4.35
C ARG A 25 3.26 -8.11 3.24
N TRP A 26 3.36 -7.57 2.04
CA TRP A 26 2.72 -8.14 0.86
C TRP A 26 3.46 -9.38 0.35
N ILE A 27 2.68 -10.36 -0.12
CA ILE A 27 3.12 -11.59 -0.78
C ILE A 27 2.44 -11.61 -2.15
N GLU A 28 3.17 -11.15 -3.16
CA GLU A 28 2.68 -10.93 -4.52
C GLU A 28 2.18 -12.22 -5.18
N ALA A 29 2.80 -13.37 -4.89
CA ALA A 29 2.45 -14.66 -5.48
C ALA A 29 1.00 -15.09 -5.19
N ASN A 30 0.44 -14.65 -4.06
CA ASN A 30 -0.92 -15.01 -3.65
C ASN A 30 -1.96 -13.96 -4.08
N CYS A 31 -1.51 -12.78 -4.52
CA CYS A 31 -2.38 -11.62 -4.68
C CYS A 31 -3.27 -11.69 -5.92
N ILE A 32 -4.57 -11.45 -5.72
CA ILE A 32 -5.57 -11.45 -6.80
C ILE A 32 -5.92 -10.06 -7.33
N GLN A 33 -5.27 -9.00 -6.84
CA GLN A 33 -5.46 -7.59 -7.28
C GLN A 33 -6.88 -7.04 -7.03
N CYS A 34 -7.50 -7.41 -5.90
CA CYS A 34 -8.89 -7.02 -5.59
C CYS A 34 -9.04 -5.68 -4.85
N ASN A 35 -7.95 -5.06 -4.39
CA ASN A 35 -7.92 -3.80 -3.65
C ASN A 35 -8.70 -3.74 -2.32
N GLN A 36 -9.28 -4.85 -1.85
CA GLN A 36 -10.03 -4.88 -0.58
C GLN A 36 -9.19 -4.43 0.62
N CYS A 37 -7.93 -4.86 0.68
CA CYS A 37 -6.98 -4.46 1.73
C CYS A 37 -6.80 -2.94 1.84
N ALA A 38 -6.84 -2.21 0.72
CA ALA A 38 -6.76 -0.75 0.70
C ALA A 38 -8.10 -0.12 1.09
N SER A 39 -9.21 -0.69 0.61
CA SER A 39 -10.56 -0.23 0.93
C SER A 39 -10.88 -0.29 2.42
N VAL A 40 -10.41 -1.32 3.13
CA VAL A 40 -10.69 -1.49 4.56
C VAL A 40 -9.70 -0.78 5.47
N CYS A 41 -8.63 -0.19 4.93
CA CYS A 41 -7.61 0.44 5.74
C CYS A 41 -8.14 1.78 6.30
N PRO A 42 -8.31 1.92 7.64
CA PRO A 42 -8.89 3.13 8.21
C PRO A 42 -7.91 4.33 8.22
N HIS A 43 -6.66 4.12 7.80
CA HIS A 43 -5.60 5.13 7.81
C HIS A 43 -4.96 5.33 6.42
N ALA A 44 -5.50 4.68 5.38
CA ALA A 44 -4.95 4.71 4.03
C ALA A 44 -3.44 4.36 3.94
N VAL A 45 -2.96 3.39 4.72
CA VAL A 45 -1.52 3.05 4.78
C VAL A 45 -1.11 1.98 3.78
N ILE A 46 -2.06 1.22 3.25
CA ILE A 46 -1.83 0.19 2.24
C ILE A 46 -2.62 0.58 1.00
N ARG A 47 -1.92 0.71 -0.14
CA ARG A 47 -2.50 1.27 -1.37
C ARG A 47 -2.07 0.44 -2.59
N PRO A 48 -2.93 0.30 -3.60
CA PRO A 48 -2.57 -0.26 -4.88
C PRO A 48 -1.96 0.81 -5.77
N PHE A 49 -0.95 0.42 -6.54
CA PHE A 49 -0.30 1.24 -7.55
C PHE A 49 -0.35 0.53 -8.90
N LEU A 50 -0.77 1.27 -9.91
CA LEU A 50 -0.52 0.93 -11.31
C LEU A 50 0.70 1.73 -11.77
N ILE A 51 1.63 1.07 -12.44
CA ILE A 51 2.94 1.59 -12.77
C ILE A 51 3.18 1.36 -14.25
N ASN A 52 3.44 2.41 -15.02
CA ASN A 52 3.77 2.30 -16.43
C ASN A 52 5.26 1.95 -16.65
N ASP A 53 5.66 1.68 -17.90
CA ASP A 53 7.02 1.25 -18.21
C ASP A 53 8.10 2.30 -17.88
N GLU A 54 7.80 3.59 -18.02
CA GLU A 54 8.73 4.68 -17.69
C GLU A 54 8.94 4.79 -16.17
N GLU A 55 7.84 4.74 -15.41
CA GLU A 55 7.89 4.72 -13.95
C GLU A 55 8.62 3.46 -13.45
N MET A 56 8.37 2.30 -14.07
CA MET A 56 9.02 1.06 -13.72
C MET A 56 10.52 1.10 -14.03
N ALA A 57 10.95 1.74 -15.12
CA ALA A 57 12.36 1.93 -15.44
C ALA A 57 13.09 2.76 -14.37
N ASN A 58 12.43 3.77 -13.81
CA ASN A 58 12.97 4.66 -12.78
C ASN A 58 12.76 4.16 -11.35
N ALA A 59 11.94 3.11 -11.16
CA ALA A 59 11.60 2.60 -9.84
C ALA A 59 12.80 2.00 -9.09
N PRO A 60 12.78 2.05 -7.74
CA PRO A 60 13.79 1.38 -6.93
C PRO A 60 13.72 -0.14 -7.10
N ARG A 61 14.82 -0.84 -6.81
CA ARG A 61 14.93 -2.30 -6.99
C ARG A 61 13.79 -3.07 -6.31
N GLY A 62 13.40 -2.71 -5.08
CA GLY A 62 12.29 -3.39 -4.38
C GLY A 62 10.91 -3.21 -5.01
N VAL A 63 10.73 -2.24 -5.91
CA VAL A 63 9.51 -2.13 -6.73
C VAL A 63 9.65 -3.01 -7.97
N LYS A 64 10.80 -2.94 -8.65
CA LYS A 64 11.11 -3.74 -9.85
C LYS A 64 11.04 -5.26 -9.58
N ASP A 65 11.56 -5.68 -8.43
CA ASP A 65 11.62 -7.10 -8.05
C ASP A 65 10.27 -7.63 -7.56
N HIS A 66 9.35 -6.74 -7.14
CA HIS A 66 8.10 -7.09 -6.49
C HIS A 66 6.93 -6.30 -7.08
N ALA A 67 6.66 -6.53 -8.36
CA ALA A 67 5.48 -6.06 -9.07
C ALA A 67 4.89 -7.20 -9.91
N LEU A 68 3.57 -7.15 -10.12
CA LEU A 68 2.84 -8.10 -10.96
C LEU A 68 2.44 -7.43 -12.27
N GLU A 69 2.12 -8.20 -13.30
CA GLU A 69 1.35 -7.66 -14.43
C GLU A 69 -0.06 -7.28 -13.95
N ALA A 70 -0.50 -6.06 -14.28
CA ALA A 70 -1.82 -5.58 -13.90
C ALA A 70 -2.93 -6.28 -14.68
N LYS A 71 -3.98 -6.72 -13.98
CA LYS A 71 -5.17 -7.34 -14.58
C LYS A 71 -6.19 -6.28 -14.94
N GLY A 72 -6.90 -6.49 -16.06
CA GLY A 72 -8.07 -5.68 -16.42
C GLY A 72 -7.78 -4.30 -17.05
N THR A 73 -6.57 -4.08 -17.56
CA THR A 73 -6.08 -2.77 -18.06
C THR A 73 -6.44 -2.45 -19.52
N LYS A 74 -7.45 -3.10 -20.10
CA LYS A 74 -8.00 -2.81 -21.47
C LYS A 74 -6.95 -2.56 -22.57
N GLY A 75 -5.86 -3.32 -22.57
CA GLY A 75 -4.82 -3.24 -23.61
C GLY A 75 -3.60 -2.40 -23.24
N GLU A 76 -3.58 -1.76 -22.07
CA GLU A 76 -2.38 -1.12 -21.53
C GLU A 76 -1.56 -2.12 -20.73
N LYS A 77 -0.26 -2.20 -21.02
CA LYS A 77 0.67 -3.01 -20.22
C LYS A 77 1.11 -2.17 -19.02
N LEU A 78 0.48 -2.40 -17.87
CA LEU A 78 0.84 -1.78 -16.61
C LEU A 78 1.30 -2.84 -15.62
N SER A 79 2.12 -2.43 -14.67
CA SER A 79 2.48 -3.25 -13.51
C SER A 79 1.61 -2.87 -12.30
N PHE A 80 1.30 -3.84 -11.47
CA PHE A 80 0.51 -3.69 -10.25
C PHE A 80 1.36 -4.00 -9.02
N LYS A 81 1.27 -3.15 -8.00
CA LYS A 81 1.92 -3.36 -6.70
C LYS A 81 1.03 -2.93 -5.56
N ILE A 82 0.93 -3.75 -4.51
CA ILE A 82 0.46 -3.27 -3.20
C ILE A 82 1.66 -2.74 -2.43
N GLN A 83 1.57 -1.49 -1.98
CA GLN A 83 2.61 -0.86 -1.18
C GLN A 83 2.03 -0.38 0.15
N VAL A 84 2.81 -0.60 1.22
CA VAL A 84 2.49 -0.22 2.59
C VAL A 84 3.38 0.96 2.99
N SER A 85 2.82 1.93 3.73
CA SER A 85 3.54 2.94 4.48
C SER A 85 3.72 2.44 5.91
N PRO A 86 4.88 1.87 6.28
CA PRO A 86 5.04 1.23 7.59
C PRO A 86 4.96 2.24 8.74
N LEU A 87 5.48 3.45 8.53
CA LEU A 87 5.52 4.50 9.55
C LEU A 87 4.17 5.17 9.82
N ASP A 88 3.18 4.99 8.94
CA ASP A 88 1.81 5.46 9.18
C ASP A 88 0.91 4.32 9.68
N CYS A 89 1.37 3.07 9.60
CA CYS A 89 0.61 1.90 10.00
C CYS A 89 0.44 1.83 11.53
N THR A 90 -0.78 1.52 11.97
CA THR A 90 -1.11 1.34 13.39
C THR A 90 -1.12 -0.13 13.84
N GLY A 91 -0.90 -1.08 12.93
CA GLY A 91 -0.89 -2.51 13.25
C GLY A 91 -2.27 -3.13 13.53
N CYS A 92 -3.37 -2.55 13.05
CA CYS A 92 -4.74 -3.03 13.31
C CYS A 92 -5.17 -4.33 12.58
N GLU A 93 -4.33 -4.87 11.69
CA GLU A 93 -4.52 -6.17 10.99
C GLU A 93 -5.75 -6.30 10.06
N LEU A 94 -6.63 -5.30 9.96
CA LEU A 94 -7.85 -5.36 9.15
C LEU A 94 -7.59 -5.77 7.69
N CYS A 95 -6.53 -5.27 7.08
CA CYS A 95 -6.14 -5.61 5.71
C CYS A 95 -5.77 -7.10 5.53
N VAL A 96 -5.20 -7.74 6.56
CA VAL A 96 -4.85 -9.17 6.55
C VAL A 96 -6.10 -10.04 6.72
N HIS A 97 -7.00 -9.63 7.62
CA HIS A 97 -8.26 -10.32 7.84
C HIS A 97 -9.16 -10.29 6.61
N GLU A 98 -9.34 -9.11 6.02
CA GLU A 98 -10.17 -8.92 4.82
C GLU A 98 -9.61 -9.64 3.59
N CYS A 99 -8.29 -9.85 3.52
CA CYS A 99 -7.67 -10.47 2.36
C CYS A 99 -8.35 -11.82 2.02
N PRO A 100 -9.02 -11.94 0.85
CA PRO A 100 -9.91 -13.06 0.57
C PRO A 100 -9.17 -14.30 0.06
N THR A 101 -7.85 -14.20 -0.12
CA THR A 101 -7.04 -15.28 -0.67
C THR A 101 -6.82 -16.36 0.40
N LYS A 102 -6.99 -17.63 0.02
CA LYS A 102 -6.84 -18.78 0.92
C LYS A 102 -5.43 -18.80 1.53
N GLU A 103 -4.42 -18.84 0.66
CA GLU A 103 -3.06 -18.50 1.02
C GLU A 103 -2.99 -16.97 1.13
N LYS A 104 -2.70 -16.46 2.32
CA LYS A 104 -2.81 -15.02 2.58
C LYS A 104 -1.81 -14.23 1.73
N SER A 105 -2.29 -13.15 1.11
CA SER A 105 -1.46 -12.20 0.36
C SER A 105 -0.80 -11.15 1.25
N LEU A 106 -1.19 -11.09 2.52
CA LEU A 106 -0.66 -10.16 3.52
C LEU A 106 -0.39 -10.94 4.80
N VAL A 107 0.77 -10.72 5.40
CA VAL A 107 1.15 -11.28 6.70
C VAL A 107 1.70 -10.17 7.59
N MET A 108 1.37 -10.18 8.87
CA MET A 108 1.95 -9.22 9.81
C MET A 108 3.40 -9.60 10.12
N VAL A 109 4.31 -8.64 10.01
CA VAL A 109 5.73 -8.77 10.38
C VAL A 109 6.13 -7.64 11.33
N PRO A 110 7.16 -7.81 12.17
CA PRO A 110 7.67 -6.71 12.98
C PRO A 110 8.06 -5.51 12.10
N LEU A 111 7.75 -4.30 12.58
CA LEU A 111 8.14 -3.05 11.92
C LEU A 111 9.67 -2.92 11.81
#